data_AF-A0A401T8X1-F1
#
_entry.id   AF-A0A401T8X1-F1
#
_cell.length_a   1.000
_cell.length_b   1.000
_cell.length_c   1.000
_cell.angle_alpha   90.00
_cell.angle_beta   90.00
_cell.angle_gamma   90.00
#
_symmetry.space_group_name_H-M   'P 1'
#
loop_
_entity.id
_entity.type
_entity.pdbx_description
1 polymer ?
#
loop_
_entity_poly.entity_id
_entity_poly.type
_entity_poly.pdbx_seq_one_letter_code
_entity_poly.pdbx_strand_id
1 'polypeptide(L)'
;SFECEGRSLLKSFVTSAALRGECVHVFTFELSDVEFSFGLDDGVRTRLQFHDGFSDPLDWEQMGMLPIRNLSGQELVGCVGGVEAGPSQQPRTVVLDSLSSLLQHKPISQLARDLQDFQQRAATA
;
A
#
# COMPACT_ATOMS: atom_id res chain seq x y z
N SER A 1 25.37 12.57 8.00
CA SER A 1 24.63 11.50 8.67
C SER A 1 23.22 11.49 8.07
N PHE A 2 22.77 10.38 7.46
CA PHE A 2 21.38 10.27 7.02
C PHE A 2 20.56 9.74 8.20
N GLU A 3 20.36 10.56 9.23
CA GLU A 3 19.75 10.14 10.49
C GLU A 3 18.22 9.92 10.37
N CYS A 4 17.62 10.20 9.22
CA CYS A 4 16.28 9.73 8.86
C CYS A 4 16.22 9.43 7.35
N GLU A 5 16.43 8.17 6.98
CA GLU A 5 15.99 7.66 5.68
C GLU A 5 14.46 7.75 5.61
N GLY A 6 13.90 8.18 4.47
CA GLY A 6 12.44 8.31 4.28
C GLY A 6 11.68 7.01 4.59
N ARG A 7 12.32 5.85 4.41
CA ARG A 7 11.75 4.55 4.75
C ARG A 7 11.57 4.35 6.26
N SER A 8 12.55 4.74 7.07
CA SER A 8 12.44 4.65 8.52
C SER A 8 11.30 5.53 9.04
N LEU A 9 11.11 6.70 8.41
CA LEU A 9 9.97 7.57 8.68
C LEU A 9 8.63 6.93 8.27
N LEU A 10 8.56 6.33 7.08
CA LEU A 10 7.36 5.61 6.62
C LEU A 10 6.99 4.46 7.56
N LYS A 11 7.97 3.65 7.95
CA LYS A 11 7.81 2.56 8.93
C LYS A 11 7.31 3.09 10.27
N SER A 12 7.79 4.24 10.74
CA SER A 12 7.29 4.87 11.98
C SER A 12 5.81 5.25 11.88
N PHE A 13 5.35 5.81 10.75
CA PHE A 13 3.92 6.09 10.53
C PHE A 13 3.08 4.82 10.47
N VAL A 14 3.56 3.78 9.79
CA VAL A 14 2.92 2.46 9.72
C VAL A 14 2.77 1.85 11.11
N THR A 15 3.85 1.80 11.89
CA THR A 15 3.84 1.33 13.28
C THR A 15 2.84 2.12 14.11
N SER A 16 2.86 3.45 14.01
CA SER A 16 1.96 4.31 14.76
C SER A 16 0.48 4.06 14.42
N ALA A 17 0.15 3.88 13.14
CA ALA A 17 -1.22 3.55 12.69
C ALA A 17 -1.66 2.16 13.18
N ALA A 18 -0.79 1.15 13.05
CA ALA A 18 -1.08 -0.19 13.52
C ALA A 18 -1.31 -0.25 15.05
N LEU A 19 -0.52 0.50 15.83
CA LEU A 19 -0.65 0.58 17.29
C LEU A 19 -1.91 1.33 17.74
N ARG A 20 -2.43 2.28 16.94
CA ARG A 20 -3.75 2.88 17.16
C ARG A 20 -4.91 1.93 16.85
N GLY A 21 -4.62 0.74 16.33
CA GLY A 21 -5.63 -0.20 15.89
C GLY A 21 -6.30 0.29 14.62
N GLU A 22 -5.54 0.74 13.63
CA GLU A 22 -6.04 0.96 12.28
C GLU A 22 -5.81 -0.29 11.42
N CYS A 23 -6.65 -0.49 10.41
CA CYS A 23 -6.38 -1.50 9.38
C CYS A 23 -5.39 -0.91 8.38
N VAL A 24 -4.13 -1.33 8.43
CA VAL A 24 -3.05 -0.75 7.62
C VAL A 24 -2.79 -1.64 6.40
N HIS A 25 -3.03 -1.09 5.22
CA HIS A 25 -2.75 -1.74 3.94
C HIS A 25 -1.48 -1.14 3.34
N VAL A 26 -0.48 -1.98 3.07
CA VAL A 26 0.81 -1.59 2.51
C VAL A 26 0.94 -2.17 1.11
N PHE A 27 0.95 -1.29 0.12
CA PHE A 27 1.24 -1.64 -1.28
C PHE A 27 2.74 -1.50 -1.50
N THR A 28 3.38 -2.61 -1.88
CA THR A 28 4.83 -2.68 -2.04
C THR A 28 5.21 -2.72 -3.51
N PHE A 29 5.85 -1.67 -4.01
CA PHE A 29 6.29 -1.51 -5.40
C PHE A 29 7.81 -1.42 -5.53
N GLU A 30 8.53 -1.24 -4.42
CA GLU A 30 10.00 -1.15 -4.40
C GLU A 30 10.65 -2.28 -3.62
N LEU A 31 9.94 -2.87 -2.66
CA LEU A 31 10.47 -3.94 -1.81
C LEU A 31 9.54 -5.14 -1.77
N SER A 32 10.09 -6.29 -1.36
CA SER A 32 9.26 -7.36 -0.84
C SER A 32 8.60 -7.00 0.51
N ASP A 33 7.54 -7.71 0.85
CA ASP A 33 6.89 -7.66 2.18
C ASP A 33 7.87 -8.01 3.32
N VAL A 34 8.79 -8.96 3.07
CA VAL A 34 9.86 -9.37 3.99
C VAL A 34 10.82 -8.21 4.27
N GLU A 35 11.30 -7.53 3.22
CA GLU A 35 12.22 -6.40 3.35
C GLU A 35 11.55 -5.17 3.96
N PHE A 36 10.28 -4.91 3.61
CA PHE A 36 9.50 -3.86 4.25
C PHE A 36 9.33 -4.15 5.75
N SER A 37 9.04 -5.40 6.10
CA SER A 37 8.81 -5.81 7.49
C SER A 37 10.08 -5.87 8.33
N PHE A 38 11.27 -5.84 7.72
CA PHE A 38 12.53 -5.91 8.46
C PHE A 38 12.63 -4.78 9.50
N GLY A 39 12.85 -5.16 10.76
CA GLY A 39 12.96 -4.25 11.90
C GLY A 39 11.62 -3.79 12.49
N LEU A 40 10.48 -4.25 11.99
CA LEU A 40 9.19 -4.03 12.64
C LEU A 40 8.95 -5.09 13.73
N ASP A 41 8.32 -4.70 14.83
CA ASP A 41 7.84 -5.63 15.85
C ASP A 41 6.83 -6.61 15.26
N ASP A 42 6.88 -7.88 15.68
CA ASP A 42 5.96 -8.91 15.19
C ASP A 42 4.50 -8.56 15.44
N GLY A 43 4.19 -7.96 16.59
CA GLY A 43 2.83 -7.51 16.92
C GLY A 43 2.31 -6.38 16.02
N VAL A 44 3.20 -5.61 15.39
CA VAL A 44 2.87 -4.62 14.35
C VAL A 44 2.72 -5.33 13.01
N ARG A 45 3.68 -6.18 12.64
CA ARG A 45 3.71 -6.92 11.38
C ARG A 45 2.43 -7.72 11.14
N THR A 46 1.92 -8.42 12.16
CA THR A 46 0.68 -9.21 12.05
C THR A 46 -0.58 -8.38 11.83
N ARG A 47 -0.51 -7.05 11.97
CA ARG A 47 -1.63 -6.11 11.76
C ARG A 47 -1.57 -5.44 10.38
N LEU A 48 -0.50 -5.66 9.62
CA LEU A 48 -0.33 -5.10 8.29
C LEU A 48 -0.90 -6.07 7.25
N GLN A 49 -1.57 -5.52 6.25
CA GLN A 49 -2.00 -6.25 5.06
C GLN A 49 -1.13 -5.82 3.88
N PHE A 50 -0.32 -6.74 3.38
CA PHE A 50 0.57 -6.46 2.26
C PHE A 50 -0.11 -6.77 0.93
N HIS A 51 0.16 -5.90 -0.03
CA HIS A 51 -0.31 -6.01 -1.40
C HIS A 51 0.90 -5.93 -2.33
N ASP A 52 1.24 -7.06 -2.92
CA ASP A 52 2.48 -7.22 -3.69
C ASP A 52 2.34 -6.68 -5.12
N GLY A 53 3.03 -5.56 -5.37
CA GLY A 53 3.30 -5.02 -6.70
C GLY A 53 4.80 -5.05 -7.05
N PHE A 54 5.61 -5.75 -6.26
CA PHE A 54 7.06 -5.83 -6.39
C PHE A 54 7.52 -7.08 -7.14
N SER A 55 6.91 -8.25 -6.88
CA SER A 55 7.39 -9.52 -7.43
C SER A 55 7.21 -9.65 -8.95
N ASP A 56 6.12 -9.10 -9.49
CA ASP A 56 5.83 -9.12 -10.92
C ASP A 56 5.15 -7.80 -11.38
N PRO A 57 5.89 -6.67 -11.39
CA PRO A 57 5.32 -5.34 -11.62
C PRO A 57 4.77 -5.16 -13.04
N LEU A 58 5.23 -5.99 -13.98
CA LEU A 58 4.87 -5.95 -15.40
C LEU A 58 3.98 -7.12 -15.83
N ASP A 59 3.57 -7.97 -14.90
CA ASP A 59 2.67 -9.11 -15.12
C ASP A 59 3.21 -10.12 -16.16
N TRP A 60 4.52 -10.40 -16.12
CA TRP A 60 5.16 -11.34 -17.03
C TRP A 60 4.84 -12.80 -16.72
N GLU A 61 4.76 -13.12 -15.44
CA GLU A 61 4.50 -14.48 -14.96
C GLU A 61 3.01 -14.69 -14.66
N GLN A 62 2.17 -13.65 -14.81
CA GLN A 62 0.75 -13.65 -14.44
C GLN A 62 0.54 -14.00 -12.95
N MET A 63 1.55 -13.70 -12.13
CA MET A 63 1.57 -13.94 -10.70
C MET A 63 1.27 -12.66 -9.91
N GLY A 64 1.31 -11.50 -10.58
CA GLY A 64 1.12 -10.19 -9.94
C GLY A 64 -0.32 -9.98 -9.48
N MET A 65 -0.52 -9.82 -8.17
CA MET A 65 -1.82 -9.47 -7.62
C MET A 65 -2.20 -8.00 -7.93
N LEU A 66 -1.20 -7.12 -8.12
CA LEU A 66 -1.36 -5.72 -8.49
C LEU A 66 -0.27 -5.26 -9.48
N PRO A 67 -0.44 -5.52 -10.78
CA PRO A 67 0.45 -5.00 -11.80
C PRO A 67 0.49 -3.46 -11.78
N ILE A 68 1.67 -2.87 -11.85
CA ILE A 68 1.87 -1.40 -11.75
C ILE A 68 1.06 -0.65 -12.82
N ARG A 69 0.95 -1.23 -14.01
CA ARG A 69 0.21 -0.63 -15.13
C ARG A 69 -1.29 -0.59 -14.89
N ASN A 70 -1.81 -1.57 -14.16
CA ASN A 70 -3.24 -1.71 -13.95
C ASN A 70 -3.69 -0.79 -12.82
N LEU A 71 -2.82 -0.57 -11.81
CA LEU A 71 -3.11 0.19 -10.59
C LEU A 71 -4.05 1.38 -10.82
N SER A 72 -5.29 1.21 -10.42
CA SER A 72 -6.39 2.17 -10.55
C SER A 72 -7.05 2.43 -9.20
N GLY A 73 -7.84 3.50 -9.11
CA GLY A 73 -8.60 3.77 -7.89
C GLY A 73 -9.57 2.65 -7.52
N GLN A 74 -10.15 1.97 -8.52
CA GLN A 74 -11.02 0.81 -8.33
C GLN A 74 -10.28 -0.39 -7.74
N GLU A 75 -9.09 -0.72 -8.23
CA GLU A 75 -8.31 -1.85 -7.69
C GLU A 75 -7.84 -1.56 -6.26
N LEU A 76 -7.37 -0.33 -5.98
CA LEU A 76 -7.02 0.09 -4.62
C LEU A 76 -8.20 -0.08 -3.66
N VAL A 77 -9.41 0.34 -4.06
CA VAL A 77 -10.63 0.11 -3.27
C VAL A 77 -10.94 -1.39 -3.15
N GLY A 78 -10.77 -2.18 -4.20
CA GLY A 78 -10.98 -3.63 -4.17
C GLY A 78 -10.07 -4.33 -3.16
N CYS A 79 -8.79 -3.97 -3.14
CA CYS A 79 -7.79 -4.49 -2.19
C CYS A 79 -8.07 -4.08 -0.75
N VAL A 80 -8.52 -2.84 -0.54
CA VAL A 80 -8.85 -2.31 0.79
C VAL A 80 -10.22 -2.80 1.29
N GLY A 81 -11.17 -3.02 0.37
CA GLY A 81 -12.56 -3.40 0.66
C GLY A 81 -12.83 -4.91 0.68
N GLY A 82 -12.04 -5.71 -0.04
CA GLY A 82 -12.22 -7.16 -0.18
C GLY A 82 -11.85 -7.99 1.06
N VAL A 83 -11.18 -7.39 2.05
CA VAL A 83 -10.84 -8.05 3.31
C VAL A 83 -11.92 -7.70 4.34
N GLU A 84 -12.95 -8.56 4.37
CA GLU A 84 -14.07 -8.59 5.32
C GLU A 84 -14.70 -7.22 5.66
N ALA A 85 -15.78 -6.89 4.95
CA ALA A 85 -16.80 -5.95 5.43
C ALA A 85 -17.55 -6.56 6.65
N GLY A 86 -16.83 -6.84 7.73
CA GLY A 86 -17.42 -7.00 9.04
C GLY A 86 -17.86 -5.63 9.59
N PRO A 87 -18.76 -5.58 10.58
CA PRO A 87 -19.34 -4.35 11.14
C PRO A 87 -18.32 -3.48 11.94
N SER A 88 -17.03 -3.52 11.63
CA SER A 88 -16.00 -2.75 12.32
C SER A 88 -15.71 -1.45 11.59
N GLN A 89 -16.16 -0.34 12.19
CA GLN A 89 -15.91 1.07 11.86
C GLN A 89 -14.42 1.48 12.01
N GLN A 90 -13.48 0.56 11.80
CA GLN A 90 -12.07 0.76 12.10
C GLN A 90 -11.44 1.65 11.01
N PRO A 91 -10.72 2.74 11.38
CA PRO A 91 -10.03 3.57 10.40
C PRO A 91 -9.04 2.74 9.59
N ARG A 92 -8.97 3.03 8.28
CA ARG A 92 -8.08 2.35 7.35
C ARG A 92 -6.98 3.31 6.93
N THR A 93 -5.73 2.86 7.02
CA THR A 93 -4.57 3.59 6.51
C THR A 93 -4.02 2.85 5.31
N VAL A 94 -3.86 3.57 4.20
CA VAL A 94 -3.24 3.06 2.97
C VAL A 94 -1.86 3.65 2.81
N VAL A 95 -0.89 2.78 2.55
CA VAL A 95 0.52 3.12 2.40
C VAL A 95 0.99 2.62 1.05
N LEU A 96 1.57 3.53 0.26
CA LEU A 96 2.32 3.20 -0.95
C LEU A 96 3.79 3.37 -0.60
N ASP A 97 4.58 2.29 -0.65
CA ASP A 97 5.99 2.33 -0.24
C ASP A 97 6.85 3.23 -1.14
N SER A 98 6.52 3.29 -2.42
CA SER A 98 7.24 4.06 -3.43
C SER A 98 6.32 4.51 -4.56
N LEU A 99 6.38 5.80 -4.89
CA LEU A 99 5.75 6.33 -6.11
C LEU A 99 6.70 6.27 -7.30
N SER A 100 8.00 6.09 -7.08
CA SER A 100 9.02 6.12 -8.14
C SER A 100 8.78 5.03 -9.17
N SER A 101 8.52 3.80 -8.71
CA SER A 101 8.22 2.65 -9.56
C SER A 101 6.95 2.88 -10.39
N LEU A 102 5.90 3.43 -9.76
CA LEU A 102 4.65 3.79 -10.46
C LEU A 102 4.88 4.86 -11.54
N LEU A 103 5.64 5.91 -11.21
CA LEU A 103 5.93 7.03 -12.11
C LEU A 103 6.83 6.64 -13.29
N GLN A 104 7.62 5.58 -13.18
CA GLN A 104 8.39 5.04 -14.31
C GLN A 104 7.50 4.41 -15.39
N HIS A 105 6.34 3.88 -15.00
CA HIS A 105 5.45 3.13 -15.89
C HIS A 105 4.16 3.88 -16.23
N LYS A 106 3.88 4.98 -15.52
CA LYS A 106 2.61 5.70 -15.62
C LYS A 106 2.82 7.22 -15.63
N PRO A 107 2.17 7.96 -16.54
CA PRO A 107 2.20 9.41 -16.53
C PRO A 107 1.70 9.95 -15.18
N ILE A 108 2.37 10.96 -14.63
CA ILE A 108 2.00 11.57 -13.34
C ILE A 108 0.54 12.05 -13.31
N SER A 109 0.05 12.58 -14.43
CA SER A 109 -1.34 13.05 -14.55
C SER A 109 -2.35 11.91 -14.45
N GLN A 110 -1.99 10.71 -14.92
CA GLN A 110 -2.83 9.54 -14.77
C GLN A 110 -2.77 9.01 -13.34
N LEU A 111 -1.58 8.87 -12.75
CA LEU A 111 -1.42 8.44 -11.36
C LEU A 111 -2.18 9.35 -10.38
N ALA A 112 -2.10 10.67 -10.57
CA ALA A 112 -2.83 11.63 -9.76
C ALA A 112 -4.36 11.45 -9.88
N ARG A 113 -4.88 11.16 -11.10
CA ARG A 113 -6.29 10.86 -11.31
C ARG A 113 -6.70 9.58 -10.59
N ASP A 114 -5.89 8.53 -10.64
CA ASP A 114 -6.22 7.26 -9.99
C ASP A 114 -6.22 7.38 -8.47
N LEU A 115 -5.29 8.15 -7.89
CA LEU A 115 -5.27 8.44 -6.45
C LEU A 115 -6.46 9.33 -6.03
N GLN A 116 -6.86 10.28 -6.87
CA GLN A 116 -8.03 11.11 -6.61
C GLN A 116 -9.34 10.29 -6.69
N ASP A 117 -9.46 9.43 -7.71
CA ASP A 117 -10.58 8.50 -7.88
C ASP A 117 -10.64 7.52 -6.70
N PHE A 118 -9.49 7.00 -6.25
CA PHE A 118 -9.40 6.20 -5.03
C PHE A 118 -9.97 6.94 -3.82
N GLN A 119 -9.52 8.16 -3.56
CA GLN A 119 -10.00 8.97 -2.43
C GLN A 119 -11.50 9.24 -2.50
N GLN A 120 -12.03 9.54 -3.69
CA GLN A 120 -13.46 9.78 -3.89
C GLN A 120 -14.28 8.53 -3.60
N ARG A 121 -13.86 7.38 -4.15
CA ARG A 121 -14.55 6.10 -3.94
C ARG A 121 -14.49 5.65 -2.48
N ALA A 122 -13.33 5.79 -1.84
CA ALA A 122 -13.15 5.44 -0.44
C ALA A 122 -14.00 6.31 0.50
N ALA A 123 -14.30 7.56 0.13
CA ALA A 123 -15.21 8.41 0.90
C ALA A 123 -16.69 8.03 0.75
N THR A 124 -17.04 7.31 -0.32
CA THR A 124 -18.42 6.88 -0.62
C THR A 124 -18.72 5.43 -0.25
N ALA A 125 -17.70 4.66 0.13
CA ALA A 125 -17.78 3.25 0.53
C ALA A 125 -17.95 3.12 2.04
#